data_AF-A0A3L6KTL8-F1
#
_entry.id   AF-A0A3L6KTL8-F1
#
_cell.length_a   1.000
_cell.length_b   1.000
_cell.length_c   1.000
_cell.angle_alpha   90.00
_cell.angle_beta   90.00
_cell.angle_gamma   90.00
#
_symmetry.space_group_name_H-M   'P 1'
#
loop_
_entity.id
_entity.type
_entity.pdbx_description
1 polymer ?
#
loop_
_entity_poly.entity_id
_entity_poly.type
_entity_poly.pdbx_seq_one_letter_code
_entity_poly.pdbx_strand_id
1 'polypeptide(L)'
;MRYPTLAIIFIVAGVRRAKDNIDDGENTPVFSVLCKLVQLAQAGAPGETEEVAVSDVDRQLVAINMSLSDQTWQNKFAKPSGEPIYWASEENKDKQMHPEWESDWVKWALAKQEIKMDGTQHNELKKAGFLGPLTNKGFVEC
;
A
#
# COMPACT_ATOMS: atom_id res chain seq x y z
N MET A 1 79.83 -53.06 -4.37
CA MET A 1 79.16 -52.26 -5.41
C MET A 1 77.72 -52.77 -5.49
N ARG A 2 76.78 -52.26 -4.67
CA ARG A 2 75.91 -51.07 -4.86
C ARG A 2 75.05 -51.14 -6.14
N TYR A 3 73.99 -51.93 -6.09
CA TYR A 3 72.77 -51.71 -6.87
C TYR A 3 71.64 -51.54 -5.84
N PRO A 4 71.10 -50.31 -5.67
CA PRO A 4 69.73 -50.12 -6.16
C PRO A 4 69.47 -48.67 -6.58
N THR A 5 69.46 -48.39 -7.87
CA THR A 5 69.02 -47.09 -8.43
C THR A 5 68.05 -47.31 -9.58
N LEU A 6 67.12 -48.25 -9.43
CA LEU A 6 66.04 -48.47 -10.40
C LEU A 6 64.66 -48.62 -9.74
N ALA A 7 64.47 -48.04 -8.56
CA ALA A 7 63.17 -48.05 -7.86
C ALA A 7 62.64 -46.66 -7.49
N ILE A 8 63.14 -45.58 -8.10
CA ILE A 8 62.66 -44.20 -7.85
C ILE A 8 62.21 -43.52 -9.16
N ILE A 9 61.68 -44.27 -10.13
CA ILE A 9 61.10 -43.68 -11.36
C ILE A 9 59.60 -43.97 -11.49
N PHE A 10 59.01 -44.86 -10.68
CA PHE A 10 57.59 -45.22 -10.78
C PHE A 10 56.64 -44.52 -9.79
N ILE A 11 57.11 -43.63 -8.91
CA ILE A 11 56.23 -42.95 -7.92
C ILE A 11 55.68 -41.59 -8.43
N VAL A 12 56.12 -41.10 -9.60
CA VAL A 12 55.71 -39.77 -10.11
C VAL A 12 54.37 -39.80 -10.90
N ALA A 13 53.80 -40.98 -11.18
CA ALA A 13 52.55 -41.08 -11.94
C ALA A 13 51.25 -40.86 -11.11
N GLY A 14 51.36 -40.69 -9.79
CA GLY A 14 50.21 -40.61 -8.88
C GLY A 14 49.82 -39.22 -8.40
N VAL A 15 50.53 -38.16 -8.82
CA VAL A 15 50.16 -36.79 -8.43
C VAL A 15 48.89 -36.42 -9.21
N ARG A 16 47.73 -36.60 -8.58
CA ARG A 16 46.52 -35.89 -8.98
C ARG A 16 46.89 -34.42 -8.98
N ARG A 17 47.02 -33.82 -10.17
CA ARG A 17 47.06 -32.37 -10.32
C ARG A 17 45.78 -31.87 -9.65
N ALA A 18 45.89 -31.28 -8.46
CA ALA A 18 44.86 -30.37 -8.03
C ALA A 18 44.73 -29.34 -9.16
N LYS A 19 43.51 -29.09 -9.65
CA LYS A 19 43.25 -27.95 -10.52
C LYS A 19 43.58 -26.71 -9.68
N ASP A 20 44.82 -26.23 -9.83
CA ASP A 20 45.37 -25.12 -9.05
C ASP A 20 45.07 -23.75 -9.68
N ASN A 21 44.40 -23.77 -10.84
CA ASN A 21 43.78 -22.59 -11.43
C ASN A 21 42.27 -22.76 -11.39
N ILE A 22 41.60 -21.71 -10.91
CA ILE A 22 40.18 -21.50 -11.14
C ILE A 22 40.02 -21.29 -12.65
N ASP A 23 39.26 -22.16 -13.30
CA ASP A 23 39.00 -22.08 -14.74
C ASP A 23 38.07 -20.90 -15.04
N ASP A 24 38.12 -20.40 -16.27
CA ASP A 24 37.25 -19.29 -16.68
C ASP A 24 35.77 -19.67 -16.46
N GLY A 25 35.09 -18.87 -15.64
CA GLY A 25 33.67 -19.05 -15.35
C GLY A 25 33.33 -20.05 -14.23
N GLU A 26 34.30 -20.67 -13.55
CA GLU A 26 34.02 -21.53 -12.37
C GLU A 26 33.29 -20.78 -11.25
N ASN A 27 33.49 -19.46 -11.14
CA ASN A 27 32.81 -18.59 -10.19
C ASN A 27 31.49 -17.99 -10.69
N THR A 28 31.06 -18.28 -11.93
CA THR A 28 29.82 -17.73 -12.52
C THR A 28 28.59 -17.92 -11.61
N PRO A 29 28.36 -19.10 -11.00
CA PRO A 29 27.23 -19.29 -10.10
C PRO A 29 27.29 -18.40 -8.85
N VAL A 30 28.49 -18.26 -8.26
CA VAL A 30 28.71 -17.43 -7.06
C VAL A 30 28.60 -15.95 -7.39
N PHE A 31 29.14 -15.54 -8.54
CA PHE A 31 29.05 -14.18 -9.05
C PHE A 31 27.61 -13.74 -9.28
N SER A 32 26.74 -14.62 -9.78
CA SER A 32 25.30 -14.32 -9.93
C SER A 32 24.63 -14.00 -8.60
N VAL A 33 24.97 -14.73 -7.53
CA VAL A 33 24.44 -14.47 -6.19
C VAL A 33 24.97 -13.16 -5.63
N LEU A 34 26.28 -12.91 -5.78
CA LEU A 34 26.89 -11.64 -5.36
C LEU A 34 26.30 -10.43 -6.10
N CYS A 35 26.00 -10.56 -7.39
CA CYS A 35 25.37 -9.51 -8.17
C CYS A 35 23.98 -9.16 -7.62
N LYS A 36 23.18 -10.15 -7.21
CA LYS A 36 21.87 -9.91 -6.59
C LYS A 36 21.98 -9.18 -5.25
N LEU A 37 22.99 -9.52 -4.43
CA LEU A 37 23.23 -8.83 -3.16
C LEU A 37 23.67 -7.37 -3.38
N VAL A 38 24.52 -7.14 -4.37
CA VAL A 38 24.96 -5.79 -4.76
C VAL A 38 23.79 -4.97 -5.33
N GLN A 39 22.94 -5.58 -6.16
CA GLN A 39 21.71 -4.94 -6.67
C GLN A 39 20.75 -4.60 -5.52
N LEU A 40 20.60 -5.49 -4.54
CA LEU A 40 19.77 -5.23 -3.35
C LEU A 40 20.34 -4.08 -2.51
N ALA A 41 21.66 -4.06 -2.31
CA ALA A 41 22.33 -2.98 -1.58
C ALA A 41 22.23 -1.63 -2.32
N GLN A 42 22.29 -1.64 -3.66
CA GLN A 42 22.14 -0.44 -4.49
C GLN A 42 20.69 0.03 -4.59
N ALA A 43 19.73 -0.89 -4.63
CA ALA A 43 18.30 -0.56 -4.63
C ALA A 43 17.87 0.15 -3.34
N GLY A 44 18.57 -0.14 -2.23
CA GLY A 44 18.22 0.37 -0.92
C GLY A 44 16.92 -0.26 -0.39
N ALA A 45 16.53 0.11 0.84
CA ALA A 45 15.19 -0.18 1.30
C ALA A 45 14.19 0.63 0.44
N PRO A 46 13.00 0.08 0.11
CA PRO A 46 11.93 0.92 -0.41
C PRO A 46 11.74 2.11 0.54
N GLY A 47 11.48 3.29 -0.03
CA GLY A 47 11.18 4.47 0.77
C GLY A 47 10.08 4.15 1.77
N GLU A 48 10.18 4.74 2.96
CA GLU A 48 9.14 4.64 3.97
C GLU A 48 7.80 5.03 3.33
N THR A 49 6.80 4.15 3.39
CA THR A 49 5.44 4.51 2.99
C THR A 49 5.04 5.72 3.80
N GLU A 50 4.61 6.80 3.13
CA GLU A 50 4.08 7.98 3.83
C GLU A 50 3.04 7.51 4.85
N GLU A 51 3.25 7.86 6.13
CA GLU A 51 2.24 7.62 7.14
C GLU A 51 1.00 8.41 6.76
N VAL A 52 -0.07 7.70 6.39
CA VAL A 52 -1.37 8.34 6.22
C VAL A 52 -1.81 8.82 7.59
N ALA A 53 -2.01 10.13 7.74
CA ALA A 53 -2.52 10.68 8.99
C ALA A 53 -3.84 9.98 9.34
N VAL A 54 -3.99 9.54 10.60
CA VAL A 54 -5.21 8.86 11.07
C VAL A 54 -6.46 9.72 10.80
N SER A 55 -6.32 11.04 10.85
CA SER A 55 -7.38 12.00 10.49
C SER A 55 -7.85 11.89 9.04
N ASP A 56 -6.96 11.56 8.11
CA ASP A 56 -7.32 11.37 6.70
C ASP A 56 -8.09 10.08 6.48
N VAL A 57 -7.70 9.00 7.17
CA VAL A 57 -8.44 7.73 7.14
C VAL A 57 -9.85 7.92 7.70
N ASP A 58 -9.96 8.60 8.85
CA ASP A 58 -11.23 8.85 9.51
C ASP A 58 -12.17 9.72 8.66
N ARG A 59 -11.63 10.77 8.02
CA ARG A 59 -12.37 11.60 7.05
C ARG A 59 -12.89 10.78 5.87
N GLN A 60 -12.02 9.97 5.25
CA GLN A 60 -12.41 9.10 4.13
C GLN A 60 -13.50 8.10 4.52
N LEU A 61 -13.37 7.46 5.68
CA LEU A 61 -14.35 6.48 6.16
C LEU A 61 -15.72 7.12 6.36
N VAL A 62 -15.78 8.33 6.93
CA VAL A 62 -17.06 9.02 7.12
C VAL A 62 -17.65 9.52 5.80
N ALA A 63 -16.83 9.90 4.82
CA ALA A 63 -17.31 10.22 3.48
C ALA A 63 -17.89 8.99 2.76
N ILE A 64 -17.26 7.82 2.90
CA ILE A 64 -17.78 6.54 2.40
C ILE A 64 -19.12 6.23 3.09
N ASN A 65 -19.18 6.28 4.42
CA ASN A 65 -20.42 6.02 5.15
C ASN A 65 -21.54 6.97 4.69
N MET A 66 -21.25 8.27 4.54
CA MET A 66 -22.22 9.26 4.06
C MET A 66 -22.70 8.98 2.63
N SER A 67 -21.82 8.51 1.74
CA SER A 67 -22.20 8.15 0.37
C SER A 67 -23.15 6.96 0.29
N LEU A 68 -23.03 6.03 1.23
CA LEU A 68 -23.83 4.81 1.32
C LEU A 68 -25.14 5.00 2.08
N SER A 69 -25.25 6.03 2.91
CA SER A 69 -26.47 6.37 3.62
C SER A 69 -27.60 6.76 2.66
N ASP A 70 -28.85 6.55 3.08
CA ASP A 70 -30.00 6.96 2.30
C ASP A 70 -30.15 8.50 2.20
N GLN A 71 -30.96 8.95 1.26
CA GLN A 71 -31.17 10.38 1.01
C GLN A 71 -31.82 11.10 2.20
N THR A 72 -32.62 10.41 3.02
CA THR A 72 -33.25 10.99 4.22
C THR A 72 -32.19 11.34 5.25
N TRP A 73 -31.22 10.44 5.46
CA TRP A 73 -30.06 10.70 6.31
C TRP A 73 -29.20 11.83 5.74
N GLN A 74 -28.81 11.72 4.47
CA GLN A 74 -27.94 12.71 3.82
C GLN A 74 -28.51 14.14 3.84
N ASN A 75 -29.84 14.29 3.74
CA ASN A 75 -30.52 15.58 3.71
C ASN A 75 -30.51 16.32 5.05
N LYS A 76 -30.13 15.66 6.16
CA LYS A 76 -29.99 16.30 7.48
C LYS A 76 -28.83 17.29 7.52
N PHE A 77 -27.82 17.10 6.66
CA PHE A 77 -26.50 17.70 6.84
C PHE A 77 -26.17 18.81 5.84
N ALA A 78 -26.88 18.87 4.71
CA ALA A 78 -26.69 19.93 3.73
C ALA A 78 -27.98 20.26 3.00
N LYS A 79 -28.15 21.56 2.70
CA LYS A 79 -29.23 22.07 1.88
C LYS A 79 -29.12 21.54 0.44
N PRO A 80 -30.20 21.64 -0.37
CA PRO A 80 -30.13 21.37 -1.80
C PRO A 80 -29.09 22.21 -2.55
N SER A 81 -28.70 23.38 -2.04
CA SER A 81 -27.58 24.19 -2.56
C SER A 81 -26.19 23.61 -2.26
N GLY A 82 -26.07 22.71 -1.28
CA GLY A 82 -24.79 22.17 -0.79
C GLY A 82 -24.20 22.93 0.40
N GLU A 83 -24.86 24.01 0.84
CA GLU A 83 -24.53 24.68 2.09
C GLU A 83 -24.77 23.74 3.29
N PRO A 84 -23.88 23.69 4.29
CA PRO A 84 -24.03 22.76 5.40
C PRO A 84 -25.11 23.26 6.37
N ILE A 85 -25.82 22.32 6.99
CA ILE A 85 -26.75 22.61 8.08
C ILE A 85 -25.97 22.49 9.38
N TYR A 86 -25.80 23.58 10.12
CA TYR A 86 -25.05 23.57 11.38
C TYR A 86 -25.88 22.99 12.54
N TRP A 87 -25.21 22.45 13.56
CA TRP A 87 -25.85 21.84 14.73
C TRP A 87 -26.88 22.77 15.40
N ALA A 88 -26.48 24.01 15.66
CA ALA A 88 -27.31 25.03 16.32
C ALA A 88 -28.45 25.57 15.43
N SER A 89 -28.49 25.24 14.14
CA SER A 89 -29.50 25.74 13.21
C SER A 89 -30.91 25.34 13.64
N GLU A 90 -31.90 26.18 13.32
CA GLU A 90 -33.32 25.82 13.44
C GLU A 90 -33.77 24.81 12.40
N GLU A 91 -33.01 24.65 11.30
CA GLU A 91 -33.25 23.62 10.29
C GLU A 91 -32.89 22.21 10.82
N ASN A 92 -31.96 22.11 11.78
CA ASN A 92 -31.65 20.85 12.44
C ASN A 92 -32.79 20.48 13.41
N LYS A 93 -33.59 19.48 13.02
CA LYS A 93 -34.71 18.96 13.83
C LYS A 93 -34.30 17.87 14.81
N ASP A 94 -33.08 17.35 14.71
CA ASP A 94 -32.59 16.25 15.52
C ASP A 94 -31.89 16.72 16.81
N LYS A 95 -31.54 18.01 16.92
CA LYS A 95 -30.76 18.56 18.04
C LYS A 95 -31.31 18.31 19.45
N GLN A 96 -32.64 18.24 19.59
CA GLN A 96 -33.30 17.98 20.88
C GLN A 96 -33.45 16.49 21.19
N MET A 97 -33.65 15.68 20.15
CA MET A 97 -33.92 14.23 20.29
C MET A 97 -32.62 13.42 20.39
N HIS A 98 -31.55 13.93 19.77
CA HIS A 98 -30.25 13.27 19.66
C HIS A 98 -29.09 14.18 20.07
N PRO A 99 -29.08 14.75 21.29
CA PRO A 99 -28.00 15.64 21.73
C PRO A 99 -26.60 15.00 21.63
N GLU A 100 -26.51 13.67 21.71
CA GLU A 100 -25.28 12.90 21.53
C GLU A 100 -24.65 13.03 20.14
N TRP A 101 -25.39 13.54 19.14
CA TRP A 101 -24.89 13.73 17.78
C TRP A 101 -24.10 15.03 17.58
N GLU A 102 -24.08 15.93 18.57
CA GLU A 102 -23.43 17.24 18.45
C GLU A 102 -21.96 17.14 18.03
N SER A 103 -21.21 16.20 18.61
CA SER A 103 -19.77 16.04 18.35
C SER A 103 -19.47 15.57 16.93
N ASP A 104 -20.36 14.79 16.33
CA ASP A 104 -20.17 14.22 14.99
C ASP A 104 -20.84 15.04 13.89
N TRP A 105 -21.74 15.96 14.25
CA TRP A 105 -22.56 16.69 13.29
C TRP A 105 -21.75 17.44 12.24
N VAL A 106 -20.70 18.14 12.66
CA VAL A 106 -19.81 18.88 11.75
C VAL A 106 -19.11 17.92 10.79
N LYS A 107 -18.68 16.76 11.28
CA LYS A 107 -18.00 15.73 10.47
C LYS A 107 -18.93 15.18 9.40
N TRP A 108 -20.20 14.91 9.75
CA TRP A 108 -21.21 14.45 8.80
C TRP A 108 -21.59 15.54 7.78
N ALA A 109 -21.69 16.80 8.20
CA ALA A 109 -21.91 17.94 7.30
C ALA A 109 -20.79 18.10 6.27
N LEU A 110 -19.53 18.01 6.71
CA LEU A 110 -18.38 18.05 5.80
C LEU A 110 -18.38 16.87 4.84
N ALA A 111 -18.58 15.64 5.34
CA ALA A 111 -18.69 14.45 4.50
C ALA A 111 -19.80 14.59 3.45
N LYS A 112 -20.95 15.17 3.81
CA LYS A 112 -22.04 15.42 2.86
C LYS A 112 -21.65 16.42 1.77
N GLN A 113 -20.87 17.44 2.12
CA GLN A 113 -20.31 18.37 1.13
C GLN A 113 -19.32 17.68 0.21
N GLU A 114 -18.41 16.88 0.74
CA GLU A 114 -17.40 16.15 -0.04
C GLU A 114 -18.02 15.20 -1.07
N ILE A 115 -19.12 14.53 -0.75
CA ILE A 115 -19.80 13.66 -1.73
C ILE A 115 -20.62 14.44 -2.76
N LYS A 116 -20.87 15.74 -2.56
CA LYS A 116 -21.74 16.56 -3.41
C LYS A 116 -20.97 17.56 -4.28
N MET A 117 -19.93 18.16 -3.74
CA MET A 117 -19.11 19.15 -4.43
C MET A 117 -17.98 18.45 -5.16
N ASP A 118 -17.76 18.83 -6.42
CA ASP A 118 -16.64 18.31 -7.20
C ASP A 118 -15.32 18.66 -6.51
N GLY A 119 -14.45 17.66 -6.33
CA GLY A 119 -13.18 17.79 -5.62
C GLY A 119 -12.42 16.46 -5.58
N THR A 120 -11.21 16.46 -5.03
CA THR A 120 -10.34 15.26 -5.00
C THR A 120 -11.04 14.08 -4.33
N GLN A 121 -11.61 14.28 -3.13
CA GLN A 121 -12.31 13.22 -2.39
C GLN A 121 -13.54 12.71 -3.14
N HIS A 122 -14.33 13.60 -3.74
CA HIS A 122 -15.47 13.24 -4.58
C HIS A 122 -15.04 12.34 -5.74
N ASN A 123 -13.98 12.72 -6.44
CA ASN A 123 -13.46 11.99 -7.59
C ASN A 123 -12.95 10.60 -7.20
N GLU A 124 -12.27 10.47 -6.06
CA GLU A 124 -11.82 9.17 -5.56
C GLU A 124 -13.00 8.27 -5.16
N LEU A 125 -14.00 8.81 -4.46
CA LEU A 125 -15.22 8.05 -4.12
C LEU A 125 -15.98 7.61 -5.38
N LYS A 126 -16.05 8.46 -6.40
CA LYS A 126 -16.65 8.12 -7.70
C LYS A 126 -15.87 7.02 -8.43
N LYS A 127 -14.54 7.12 -8.45
CA LYS A 127 -13.63 6.12 -9.05
C LYS A 127 -13.76 4.77 -8.34
N ALA A 128 -13.88 4.79 -7.02
CA ALA A 128 -14.11 3.62 -6.19
C ALA A 128 -15.54 3.05 -6.28
N GLY A 129 -16.48 3.76 -6.92
CA GLY A 129 -17.85 3.28 -7.15
C GLY A 129 -18.84 3.60 -6.03
N PHE A 130 -18.49 4.47 -5.08
CA PHE A 130 -19.35 4.86 -3.97
C PHE A 130 -20.39 5.94 -4.32
N LEU A 131 -20.18 6.69 -5.41
CA LEU A 131 -21.08 7.79 -5.84
C LEU A 131 -21.99 7.40 -7.02
N GLY A 132 -22.25 6.11 -7.23
CA GLY A 132 -23.15 5.58 -8.26
C GLY A 132 -24.02 4.45 -7.71
N PRO A 133 -24.91 3.85 -8.53
CA PRO A 133 -25.60 2.62 -8.13
C PRO A 133 -24.54 1.58 -7.73
N LEU A 134 -24.79 0.81 -6.67
CA LEU A 134 -23.94 -0.31 -6.25
C LEU A 134 -23.96 -1.41 -7.33
N THR A 135 -23.36 -1.15 -8.49
CA THR A 135 -23.07 -2.16 -9.47
C THR A 135 -21.88 -2.92 -8.93
N ASN A 136 -22.13 -4.17 -8.57
CA ASN A 136 -21.17 -5.17 -8.14
C ASN A 136 -19.90 -5.08 -9.02
N LYS A 137 -18.85 -4.39 -8.55
CA LYS A 137 -17.57 -4.30 -9.26
C LYS A 137 -16.61 -5.24 -8.57
N GLY A 138 -16.31 -6.31 -9.29
CA GLY A 138 -15.37 -7.33 -8.89
C GLY A 138 -14.05 -6.75 -8.43
N PHE A 139 -13.56 -7.35 -7.37
CA PHE A 139 -12.17 -7.34 -6.96
C PHE A 139 -11.28 -7.69 -8.16
N VAL A 140 -10.37 -6.80 -8.52
CA VAL A 140 -9.34 -7.07 -9.52
C VAL A 140 -7.99 -6.99 -8.82
N GLU A 141 -7.38 -8.16 -8.59
CA GLU A 141 -5.91 -8.37 -8.48
C GLU A 141 -5.37 -8.53 -9.92
N CYS A 142 -4.11 -8.23 -10.27
CA CYS A 142 -2.86 -8.14 -9.50
C CYS A 142 -2.14 -6.80 -9.65
#